data_AF-A0A7U6GFZ6-F1
#
_entry.id   AF-A0A7U6GFZ6-F1
#
_cell.length_a   1.000
_cell.length_b   1.000
_cell.length_c   1.000
_cell.angle_alpha   90.00
_cell.angle_beta   90.00
_cell.angle_gamma   90.00
#
_symmetry.space_group_name_H-M   'P 1'
#
loop_
_entity.id
_entity.type
_entity.pdbx_description
1 polymer ?
#
loop_
_entity_poly.entity_id
_entity_poly.type
_entity_poly.pdbx_seq_one_letter_code
_entity_poly.pdbx_strand_id
1 'polypeptide(L)' 'MKMWKVLVLLGALLIVFGFIVMLFENWKFRLPGDIYIKRDNFEFYFPITTSIVISLILTLILNLIFRK' A
#
# COMPACT_ATOMS: atom_id res chain seq x y z
N MET A 1 -21.92 14.10 -0.63
CA MET A 1 -21.29 13.60 -1.88
C MET A 1 -22.34 12.80 -2.65
N LYS A 2 -22.54 12.99 -3.96
CA LYS A 2 -23.54 12.21 -4.73
C LYS A 2 -23.04 10.78 -4.96
N MET A 3 -23.94 9.79 -4.93
CA MET A 3 -23.59 8.35 -5.01
C MET A 3 -22.69 7.99 -6.21
N TRP A 4 -22.97 8.56 -7.39
CA TRP A 4 -22.15 8.34 -8.59
C TRP A 4 -20.71 8.86 -8.45
N LYS A 5 -20.50 9.97 -7.73
CA LYS A 5 -19.14 10.50 -7.48
C LYS A 5 -18.34 9.55 -6.59
N VAL A 6 -19.00 8.92 -5.61
CA VAL A 6 -18.37 7.93 -4.73
C VAL A 6 -17.94 6.71 -5.53
N LEU A 7 -18.82 6.19 -6.40
CA LEU A 7 -18.54 5.02 -7.25
C LEU A 7 -17.37 5.28 -8.21
N VAL A 8 -17.35 6.43 -8.88
CA VAL A 8 -16.25 6.82 -9.80
C VAL A 8 -14.93 6.96 -9.04
N LEU A 9 -14.94 7.60 -7.87
CA LEU A 9 -13.73 7.81 -7.07
C LEU A 9 -13.18 6.49 -6.50
N LEU A 10 -14.06 5.59 -6.07
CA LEU A 10 -13.68 4.27 -5.56
C LEU A 10 -13.11 3.39 -6.67
N GLY A 11 -13.71 3.41 -7.87
CA GLY A 11 -13.16 2.72 -9.05
C GLY A 11 -11.77 3.24 -9.43
N ALA A 12 -11.56 4.56 -9.45
CA ALA A 12 -10.25 5.14 -9.71
C ALA A 12 -9.22 4.74 -8.65
N LEU A 13 -9.61 4.71 -7.37
CA LEU A 13 -8.73 4.30 -6.27
C LEU A 13 -8.33 2.82 -6.38
N LEU A 14 -9.25 1.94 -6.79
CA LEU A 14 -8.97 0.53 -7.04
C LEU A 14 -8.01 0.34 -8.23
N ILE A 15 -8.14 1.12 -9.31
CA ILE A 15 -7.22 1.07 -10.46
C ILE A 15 -5.81 1.47 -10.02
N VAL A 16 -5.69 2.58 -9.28
CA VAL A 16 -4.40 3.04 -8.76
C VAL A 16 -3.80 1.99 -7.82
N PHE A 17 -4.60 1.41 -6.93
CA PHE A 17 -4.14 0.36 -6.02
C PHE A 17 -3.69 -0.90 -6.78
N GLY A 18 -4.46 -1.35 -7.77
CA GLY A 18 -4.09 -2.49 -8.62
C GLY A 18 -2.81 -2.24 -9.41
N PHE A 19 -2.61 -1.02 -9.91
CA PHE A 19 -1.39 -0.63 -10.61
C PHE A 19 -0.16 -0.61 -9.68
N ILE A 20 -0.33 -0.10 -8.45
CA ILE A 20 0.69 -0.17 -7.40
C ILE A 20 1.07 -1.63 -7.16
N VAL A 21 0.09 -2.51 -6.87
CA VAL A 21 0.35 -3.93 -6.61
C VAL A 21 1.07 -4.60 -7.80
N MET A 22 0.66 -4.31 -9.04
CA MET A 22 1.30 -4.83 -10.25
C MET A 22 2.77 -4.40 -10.38
N LEU A 23 3.10 -3.15 -10.02
CA LEU A 23 4.49 -2.68 -9.98
C LEU A 23 5.30 -3.39 -8.88
N PHE A 24 4.67 -3.68 -7.74
CA PHE A 24 5.29 -4.37 -6.62
C PHE A 24 5.40 -5.90 -6.82
N GLU A 25 4.61 -6.50 -7.71
CA GLU A 25 4.62 -7.95 -7.99
C GLU A 25 5.97 -8.44 -8.55
N ASN A 26 6.60 -7.64 -9.43
CA ASN A 26 7.94 -7.92 -9.95
C ASN A 26 9.07 -7.40 -9.05
N TRP A 27 8.71 -6.69 -7.98
CA TRP A 27 9.64 -6.02 -7.09
C TRP A 27 10.14 -7.02 -6.04
N LYS A 28 11.06 -7.93 -6.43
CA LYS A 28 11.81 -8.82 -5.54
C LYS A 28 12.75 -8.09 -4.55
N PHE A 29 12.53 -6.80 -4.28
CA PHE A 29 13.18 -6.16 -3.14
C PHE A 29 12.45 -6.62 -1.90
N ARG A 30 13.00 -7.65 -1.24
CA ARG A 30 12.88 -7.74 0.20
C ARG A 30 13.45 -6.44 0.74
N LEU A 31 12.58 -5.48 1.07
CA LEU A 31 13.00 -4.27 1.75
C LEU A 31 13.77 -4.74 3.00
N PRO A 32 15.03 -4.30 3.20
CA PRO A 32 15.77 -4.68 4.39
C PRO A 32 14.93 -4.27 5.61
N GLY A 33 14.53 -5.24 6.43
CA GLY A 33 13.62 -5.04 7.57
C GLY A 33 12.29 -5.79 7.49
N ASP A 34 11.85 -6.28 6.32
CA ASP A 34 10.69 -7.16 6.24
C ASP A 34 11.05 -8.57 6.73
N ILE A 35 10.37 -9.04 7.78
CA ILE A 35 10.65 -10.34 8.39
C ILE A 35 9.92 -11.40 7.57
N TYR A 36 10.67 -12.20 6.80
CA TYR A 36 10.14 -13.36 6.09
C TYR A 36 10.71 -14.65 6.70
N ILE A 37 9.87 -15.36 7.44
CA ILE A 37 10.20 -16.65 8.04
C ILE A 37 9.51 -17.72 7.20
N LYS A 38 10.31 -18.52 6.47
CA LYS A 38 9.83 -19.69 5.74
C LYS A 38 10.38 -20.96 6.40
N ARG A 39 9.47 -21.80 6.88
CA ARG A 39 9.69 -23.18 7.33
C ARG A 39 8.86 -24.13 6.46
N ASP A 40 9.17 -25.43 6.49
CA ASP A 40 8.59 -26.43 5.58
C ASP A 40 7.04 -26.47 5.51
N ASN A 41 6.34 -26.04 6.57
CA ASN A 41 4.88 -25.89 6.61
C ASN A 41 4.40 -24.52 7.10
N PHE A 42 5.27 -23.50 7.17
CA PHE A 42 4.91 -22.19 7.74
C PHE A 42 5.60 -21.05 7.02
N GLU A 43 4.81 -20.17 6.40
CA GLU A 43 5.28 -18.92 5.82
C GLU A 43 4.71 -17.75 6.61
N PHE A 44 5.57 -16.96 7.25
CA PHE A 44 5.19 -15.74 7.94
C PHE A 44 5.92 -14.55 7.32
N TYR A 45 5.14 -13.63 6.78
CA TYR A 45 5.62 -12.38 6.21
C TYR A 45 5.14 -11.22 7.08
N PHE A 46 6.09 -10.45 7.62
CA PHE A 46 5.81 -9.26 8.42
C PHE A 46 6.40 -8.02 7.73
N PRO A 47 5.57 -7.25 7.01
CA PRO A 47 5.98 -6.09 6.22
C PRO A 47 6.20 -4.84 7.08
N ILE A 48 7.25 -4.82 7.91
CA ILE A 48 7.55 -3.67 8.79
C ILE A 48 7.85 -2.43 7.96
N THR A 49 8.79 -2.55 7.02
CA THR A 49 9.29 -1.40 6.27
C THR A 49 8.21 -0.86 5.35
N THR A 50 7.47 -1.76 4.69
CA THR A 50 6.33 -1.40 3.83
C THR A 50 5.24 -0.67 4.62
N SER A 51 4.89 -1.13 5.82
CA SER A 51 3.88 -0.47 6.67
C SER A 51 4.30 0.93 7.09
N ILE A 52 5.58 1.12 7.44
CA ILE A 52 6.14 2.44 7.79
C ILE A 52 6.10 3.39 6.59
N VAL A 53 6.51 2.93 5.41
CA VAL A 53 6.51 3.74 4.18
C VAL A 53 5.08 4.17 3.82
N ILE A 54 4.12 3.24 3.85
CA ILE A 54 2.71 3.54 3.60
C ILE A 54 2.19 4.58 4.60
N SER A 55 2.50 4.43 5.88
CA SER A 55 2.10 5.37 6.93
C SER A 55 2.67 6.78 6.70
N LEU A 56 3.95 6.88 6.35
CA LEU A 56 4.62 8.14 6.03
C LEU A 56 3.99 8.84 4.82
N ILE A 57 3.76 8.10 3.73
CA ILE A 57 3.13 8.62 2.52
C ILE A 57 1.71 9.11 2.83
N LEU A 58 0.93 8.30 3.53
CA LEU A 58 -0.44 8.68 3.90
C LEU A 58 -0.45 9.91 4.80
N THR A 59 0.48 10.00 5.76
CA THR A 59 0.63 11.16 6.64
C THR A 59 1.01 12.42 5.83
N LEU A 60 1.94 12.32 4.89
CA LEU A 60 2.33 13.43 4.00
C LEU A 60 1.16 13.91 3.14
N ILE A 61 0.40 12.98 2.55
CA ILE A 61 -0.77 13.29 1.71
C ILE A 61 -1.86 13.95 2.55
N LEU A 62 -2.22 13.37 3.70
CA LEU A 62 -3.22 13.93 4.60
C LEU A 62 -2.79 15.32 5.08
N ASN A 63 -1.53 15.48 5.46
CA ASN A 63 -1.01 16.78 5.88
C ASN A 63 -1.08 17.81 4.73
N LEU A 64 -0.75 17.44 3.49
CA LEU A 64 -0.82 18.35 2.35
C LEU A 64 -2.27 18.73 1.97
N ILE A 65 -3.23 17.81 2.11
CA ILE A 65 -4.64 18.04 1.76
C ILE A 65 -5.40 18.76 2.88
N PHE A 66 -5.17 18.38 4.14
CA PHE A 66 -5.91 18.89 5.31
C PHE A 66 -5.24 20.08 5.98
N ARG A 67 -3.93 20.32 5.77
CA ARG A 67 -3.22 21.48 6.30
C ARG A 67 -3.14 22.61 5.26
N LYS A 68 -4.22 22.77 4.52
CA LYS A 68 -4.59 24.04 3.88
C LYS A 68 -5.30 24.92 4.89
#